data_AF-A0A484I9R9-F1
#
_entry.id   AF-A0A484I9R9-F1
#
_cell.length_a   1.000
_cell.length_b   1.000
_cell.length_c   1.000
_cell.angle_alpha   90.00
_cell.angle_beta   90.00
_cell.angle_gamma   90.00
#
_symmetry.space_group_name_H-M   'P 1'
#
loop_
_entity.id
_entity.type
_entity.pdbx_description
1 polymer ?
#
loop_
_entity_poly.entity_id
_entity_poly.type
_entity_poly.pdbx_seq_one_letter_code
_entity_poly.pdbx_strand_id
1 'polypeptide(L)'
;MNEDEGTAVLDRTDLTILSTLARDSRSSYNSIGSRVDLTSKSVKARVKKMIHKRVIEKFVVRVNPAVFEFKVFIVLVRTSNGINKDDVIRRIKQLSDIAYYVHHMGRTCVAALIIKKPLDDIFVRSLNRHLLPATIVSSFVLESRVKPIYLSETDLRIIKCLVLSGARTEIADIAKEVGISEKTTARRLARMKDANMLDFSIQCSPPVMIGYIQFAIPIITTKSHRQRVLERMYSEFQENILYSPSVIDSEDRLTFVLFSENVFTIDSILSKVSSFEGVKSADVYILTKWQYYDDWIIREINNRISLRQPLLYGSIKINNVIN
;
A
#
# COMPACT_ATOMS: atom_id res chain seq x y z
N MET A 1 -2.14 -16.22 -29.26
CA MET A 1 -2.77 -15.90 -27.96
C MET A 1 -3.23 -17.21 -27.39
N ASN A 2 -2.56 -17.74 -26.36
CA ASN A 2 -2.89 -19.04 -25.80
C ASN A 2 -4.13 -18.92 -24.91
N GLU A 3 -5.12 -19.77 -25.13
CA GLU A 3 -6.43 -19.80 -24.47
C GLU A 3 -6.40 -20.10 -22.95
N ASP A 4 -5.22 -20.16 -22.33
CA ASP A 4 -5.04 -20.48 -20.90
C ASP A 4 -4.47 -19.31 -20.07
N GLU A 5 -4.37 -18.09 -20.63
CA GLU A 5 -4.16 -16.87 -19.82
C GLU A 5 -5.44 -16.44 -19.05
N GLY A 6 -6.50 -17.26 -19.10
CA GLY A 6 -7.84 -16.97 -18.62
C GLY A 6 -7.99 -16.97 -17.10
N THR A 7 -8.55 -15.88 -16.59
CA THR A 7 -9.42 -15.73 -15.41
C THR A 7 -9.38 -16.87 -14.37
N ALA A 8 -9.03 -16.53 -13.13
CA ALA A 8 -9.15 -17.46 -12.02
C ALA A 8 -10.53 -17.36 -11.37
N VAL A 9 -11.31 -18.44 -11.40
CA VAL A 9 -12.42 -18.61 -10.46
C VAL A 9 -11.80 -18.90 -9.09
N LEU A 10 -12.01 -17.98 -8.15
CA LEU A 10 -11.51 -18.08 -6.79
C LEU A 10 -12.53 -18.79 -5.89
N ASP A 11 -12.04 -19.52 -4.90
CA ASP A 11 -12.86 -20.05 -3.80
C ASP A 11 -12.61 -19.29 -2.48
N ARG A 12 -13.38 -19.61 -1.44
CA ARG A 12 -13.22 -18.99 -0.10
C ARG A 12 -11.85 -19.24 0.53
N THR A 13 -11.23 -20.38 0.24
CA THR A 13 -9.87 -20.68 0.70
C THR A 13 -8.86 -19.74 0.05
N ASP A 14 -8.98 -19.51 -1.26
CA ASP A 14 -8.14 -18.56 -1.99
C ASP A 14 -8.29 -17.14 -1.44
N LEU A 15 -9.52 -16.70 -1.12
CA LEU A 15 -9.74 -15.41 -0.44
C LEU A 15 -9.06 -15.34 0.92
N THR A 16 -9.12 -16.40 1.73
CA THR A 16 -8.46 -16.44 3.04
C THR A 16 -6.93 -16.40 2.91
N ILE A 17 -6.38 -17.07 1.89
CA ILE A 17 -4.96 -16.98 1.53
C ILE A 17 -4.61 -15.54 1.13
N LEU A 18 -5.40 -14.91 0.25
CA LEU A 18 -5.21 -13.53 -0.19
C LEU A 18 -5.26 -12.54 0.98
N SER A 19 -6.27 -12.63 1.86
CA SER A 19 -6.38 -11.78 3.06
C SER A 19 -5.19 -11.97 4.01
N THR A 20 -4.69 -13.20 4.16
CA THR A 20 -3.50 -13.44 4.97
C THR A 20 -2.26 -12.80 4.35
N LEU A 21 -2.07 -12.96 3.04
CA LEU A 21 -0.94 -12.38 2.31
C LEU A 21 -1.04 -10.85 2.16
N ALA A 22 -2.23 -10.26 2.12
CA ALA A 22 -2.40 -8.81 2.09
C ALA A 22 -2.10 -8.16 3.44
N ARG A 23 -2.30 -8.88 4.55
CA ARG A 23 -1.89 -8.44 5.90
C ARG A 23 -0.39 -8.61 6.13
N ASP A 24 0.17 -9.76 5.74
CA ASP A 24 1.60 -10.01 5.76
C ASP A 24 2.00 -11.00 4.66
N SER A 25 2.58 -10.46 3.59
CA SER A 25 2.92 -11.24 2.41
C SER A 25 4.18 -12.09 2.58
N ARG A 26 4.89 -11.97 3.72
CA ARG A 26 5.99 -12.85 4.13
C ARG A 26 5.52 -14.01 5.02
N SER A 27 4.22 -14.11 5.32
CA SER A 27 3.66 -15.28 6.00
C SER A 27 4.10 -16.58 5.31
N SER A 28 4.50 -17.57 6.12
CA SER A 28 4.95 -18.86 5.60
C SER A 28 3.76 -19.66 5.08
N TYR A 29 4.00 -20.49 4.06
CA TYR A 29 2.92 -21.35 3.54
C TYR A 29 2.46 -22.40 4.58
N ASN A 30 3.32 -22.76 5.54
CA ASN A 30 2.92 -23.57 6.69
C ASN A 30 1.91 -22.83 7.57
N SER A 31 2.19 -21.59 7.98
CA SER A 31 1.29 -20.86 8.89
C SER A 31 -0.03 -20.51 8.22
N ILE A 32 -0.02 -20.24 6.90
CA ILE A 32 -1.24 -20.09 6.11
C ILE A 32 -1.99 -21.42 6.06
N GLY A 33 -1.29 -22.54 5.79
CA GLY A 33 -1.87 -23.88 5.71
C GLY A 33 -2.61 -24.29 6.98
N SER A 34 -2.03 -24.03 8.15
CA SER A 34 -2.68 -24.27 9.44
C SER A 34 -3.99 -23.48 9.64
N ARG A 35 -4.15 -22.32 8.99
CA ARG A 35 -5.37 -21.51 9.09
C ARG A 35 -6.48 -21.95 8.15
N VAL A 36 -6.14 -22.59 7.04
CA VAL A 36 -7.09 -22.97 5.98
C VAL A 36 -7.22 -24.49 5.82
N ASP A 37 -6.71 -25.25 6.79
CA ASP A 37 -6.68 -26.71 6.81
C ASP A 37 -6.06 -27.33 5.53
N LEU A 38 -4.90 -26.82 5.13
CA LEU A 38 -4.16 -27.29 3.95
C LEU A 38 -2.68 -27.53 4.27
N THR A 39 -2.08 -28.44 3.49
CA THR A 39 -0.62 -28.59 3.49
C THR A 39 0.07 -27.36 2.91
N SER A 40 1.31 -27.11 3.34
CA SER A 40 2.18 -26.08 2.76
C SER A 40 2.31 -26.17 1.23
N LYS A 41 2.39 -27.41 0.71
CA LYS A 41 2.47 -27.69 -0.73
C LYS A 41 1.19 -27.25 -1.45
N SER A 42 0.02 -27.52 -0.87
CA SER A 42 -1.28 -27.10 -1.40
C SER A 42 -1.43 -25.58 -1.41
N VAL A 43 -1.04 -24.89 -0.32
CA VAL A 43 -1.03 -23.42 -0.27
C VAL A 43 -0.09 -22.84 -1.33
N LYS A 44 1.15 -23.36 -1.44
CA LYS A 44 2.12 -22.92 -2.45
C LYS A 44 1.58 -23.10 -3.87
N ALA A 45 0.89 -24.21 -4.15
CA ALA A 45 0.27 -24.45 -5.45
C ALA A 45 -0.83 -23.43 -5.77
N ARG A 46 -1.72 -23.13 -4.80
CA ARG A 46 -2.76 -22.10 -4.95
C ARG A 46 -2.17 -20.70 -5.17
N VAL A 47 -1.18 -20.29 -4.36
CA VAL A 47 -0.48 -19.01 -4.55
C VAL A 47 0.18 -18.93 -5.93
N LYS A 48 0.86 -20.00 -6.38
CA LYS A 48 1.47 -20.05 -7.72
C LYS A 48 0.42 -19.92 -8.82
N LYS A 49 -0.74 -20.59 -8.68
CA LYS A 49 -1.87 -20.46 -9.60
C LYS A 49 -2.38 -19.02 -9.65
N MET A 50 -2.58 -18.37 -8.51
CA MET A 50 -3.04 -16.98 -8.43
C MET A 50 -2.04 -15.98 -9.03
N ILE A 51 -0.72 -16.21 -8.90
CA ILE A 51 0.31 -15.41 -9.58
C ILE A 51 0.23 -15.63 -11.09
N HIS A 52 0.18 -16.89 -11.54
CA HIS A 52 0.12 -17.22 -12.96
C HIS A 52 -1.12 -16.62 -13.65
N LYS A 53 -2.27 -16.65 -12.96
CA LYS A 53 -3.53 -16.06 -13.42
C LYS A 53 -3.65 -14.54 -13.13
N ARG A 54 -2.56 -13.89 -12.69
CA ARG A 54 -2.46 -12.44 -12.39
C ARG A 54 -3.42 -11.92 -11.31
N VAL A 55 -4.02 -12.79 -10.51
CA VAL A 55 -4.78 -12.40 -9.31
C VAL A 55 -3.84 -11.70 -8.33
N ILE A 56 -2.64 -12.25 -8.12
CA ILE A 56 -1.54 -11.60 -7.40
C ILE A 56 -0.56 -11.07 -8.45
N GLU A 57 -0.51 -9.76 -8.63
CA GLU A 57 0.39 -9.14 -9.62
C GLU A 57 1.82 -9.05 -9.08
N LYS A 58 1.97 -8.64 -7.81
CA LYS A 58 3.27 -8.55 -7.13
C LYS A 58 3.15 -8.62 -5.62
N PHE A 59 4.22 -9.07 -4.97
CA PHE A 59 4.45 -8.89 -3.53
C PHE A 59 5.12 -7.53 -3.32
N VAL A 60 4.54 -6.69 -2.47
CA VAL A 60 4.96 -5.28 -2.30
C VAL A 60 5.51 -5.02 -0.91
N VAL A 61 6.52 -4.15 -0.85
CA VAL A 61 7.02 -3.55 0.39
C VAL A 61 6.37 -2.20 0.51
N ARG A 62 5.53 -2.00 1.52
CA ARG A 62 4.92 -0.69 1.77
C ARG A 62 5.77 0.01 2.82
N VAL A 63 6.57 0.97 2.39
CA VAL A 63 7.36 1.82 3.30
C VAL A 63 6.49 2.98 3.75
N ASN A 64 6.42 3.18 5.07
CA ASN A 64 5.67 4.29 5.64
C ASN A 64 6.38 5.61 5.31
N PRO A 65 5.76 6.54 4.55
CA PRO A 65 6.43 7.76 4.13
C PRO A 65 6.90 8.66 5.29
N ALA A 66 6.29 8.54 6.47
CA ALA A 66 6.68 9.29 7.66
C ALA A 66 8.10 8.96 8.16
N VAL A 67 8.67 7.81 7.78
CA VAL A 67 10.09 7.50 8.09
C VAL A 67 11.07 8.44 7.38
N PHE A 68 10.60 9.09 6.31
CA PHE A 68 11.32 10.11 5.56
C PHE A 68 10.77 11.52 5.80
N GLU A 69 9.98 11.71 6.86
CA GLU A 69 9.30 12.96 7.20
C GLU A 69 8.28 13.41 6.13
N PHE A 70 7.78 12.48 5.32
CA PHE A 70 6.72 12.76 4.35
C PHE A 70 5.36 12.41 4.93
N LYS A 71 4.33 13.15 4.48
CA LYS A 71 2.92 12.81 4.71
C LYS A 71 2.32 12.26 3.42
N VAL A 72 1.16 11.63 3.55
CA VAL A 72 0.38 11.15 2.40
C VAL A 72 -0.88 11.99 2.28
N PHE A 73 -1.09 12.61 1.12
CA PHE A 73 -2.30 13.34 0.79
C PHE A 73 -3.19 12.49 -0.12
N ILE A 74 -4.34 12.06 0.39
CA ILE A 74 -5.32 11.30 -0.37
C ILE A 74 -6.26 12.26 -1.08
N VAL A 75 -6.41 12.06 -2.39
CA VAL A 75 -7.39 12.80 -3.20
C VAL A 75 -8.31 11.83 -3.92
N LEU A 76 -9.62 12.02 -3.72
CA LEU A 76 -10.66 11.39 -4.53
C LEU A 76 -10.99 12.34 -5.69
N VAL A 77 -10.81 11.87 -6.91
CA VAL A 77 -11.00 12.66 -8.13
C VAL A 77 -12.15 12.08 -8.95
N ARG A 78 -12.99 12.94 -9.50
CA ARG A 78 -14.02 12.60 -10.48
C ARG A 78 -13.62 13.13 -11.85
N THR A 79 -13.51 12.20 -12.79
CA THR A 79 -13.27 12.49 -14.20
C THR A 79 -14.52 13.06 -14.88
N SER A 80 -14.31 13.94 -15.86
CA SER A 80 -15.35 14.62 -16.65
C SER A 80 -14.79 15.00 -18.03
N ASN A 81 -15.65 15.38 -18.97
CA ASN A 81 -15.28 15.98 -20.26
C ASN A 81 -14.13 15.27 -21.01
N GLY A 82 -14.20 13.94 -21.11
CA GLY A 82 -13.31 13.14 -21.95
C GLY A 82 -11.96 12.76 -21.35
N ILE A 83 -11.54 13.35 -20.22
CA ILE A 83 -10.34 12.85 -19.54
C ILE A 83 -10.67 11.59 -18.76
N ASN A 84 -9.78 10.61 -18.81
CA ASN A 84 -9.94 9.34 -18.11
C ASN A 84 -9.10 9.31 -16.82
N LYS A 85 -9.17 8.20 -16.08
CA LYS A 85 -8.48 8.06 -14.80
C LYS A 85 -6.95 8.00 -14.96
N ASP A 86 -6.46 7.43 -16.08
CA ASP A 86 -5.02 7.39 -16.38
C ASP A 86 -4.49 8.81 -16.74
N ASP A 87 -5.30 9.66 -17.38
CA ASP A 87 -4.98 11.08 -17.58
C ASP A 87 -4.77 11.80 -16.24
N VAL A 88 -5.69 11.58 -15.29
CA VAL A 88 -5.60 12.15 -13.93
C VAL A 88 -4.29 11.73 -13.27
N ILE A 89 -3.94 10.45 -13.30
CA ILE A 89 -2.71 9.95 -12.67
C ILE A 89 -1.48 10.57 -13.30
N ARG A 90 -1.42 10.63 -14.64
CA ARG A 90 -0.30 11.26 -15.36
C ARG A 90 -0.13 12.71 -14.95
N ARG A 91 -1.22 13.47 -14.83
CA ARG A 91 -1.21 14.87 -14.38
C ARG A 91 -0.74 14.99 -12.93
N ILE A 92 -1.26 14.17 -12.01
CA ILE A 92 -0.80 14.18 -10.60
C ILE A 92 0.70 13.93 -10.49
N LYS A 93 1.23 12.95 -11.25
CA LYS A 93 2.67 12.63 -11.26
C LYS A 93 3.57 13.77 -11.72
N GLN A 94 3.04 14.77 -12.43
CA GLN A 94 3.81 15.97 -12.81
C GLN A 94 4.01 16.94 -11.64
N LEU A 95 3.18 16.84 -10.60
CA LEU A 95 3.21 17.73 -9.44
C LEU A 95 3.84 17.09 -8.20
N SER A 96 3.64 15.78 -8.02
CA SER A 96 4.05 15.07 -6.81
C SER A 96 4.20 13.58 -7.10
N ASP A 97 5.14 12.93 -6.41
CA ASP A 97 5.17 11.47 -6.39
C ASP A 97 3.89 10.91 -5.76
N ILE A 98 3.55 9.68 -6.11
CA ILE A 98 2.40 8.98 -5.56
C ILE A 98 2.85 7.67 -4.93
N ALA A 99 2.27 7.31 -3.80
CA ALA A 99 2.45 6.02 -3.15
C ALA A 99 1.65 4.93 -3.88
N TYR A 100 0.40 5.25 -4.21
CA TYR A 100 -0.49 4.37 -4.96
C TYR A 100 -1.61 5.16 -5.62
N TYR A 101 -2.31 4.48 -6.51
CA TYR A 101 -3.58 4.94 -7.07
C TYR A 101 -4.55 3.78 -7.19
N VAL A 102 -5.83 4.12 -7.23
CA VAL A 102 -6.93 3.17 -7.31
C VAL A 102 -7.96 3.69 -8.30
N HIS A 103 -8.34 2.86 -9.28
CA HIS A 103 -9.48 3.14 -10.15
C HIS A 103 -10.74 2.55 -9.54
N HIS A 104 -11.80 3.35 -9.50
CA HIS A 104 -13.12 2.85 -9.14
C HIS A 104 -13.96 2.59 -10.39
N MET A 105 -14.96 1.74 -10.27
CA MET A 105 -16.03 1.64 -11.26
C MET A 105 -16.67 3.03 -11.48
N GLY A 106 -17.08 3.31 -12.72
CA GLY A 106 -17.65 4.62 -13.08
C GLY A 106 -16.57 5.66 -13.34
N ARG A 107 -16.71 6.88 -12.80
CA ARG A 107 -15.88 8.05 -13.15
C ARG A 107 -14.92 8.52 -12.05
N THR A 108 -14.77 7.78 -10.95
CA THR A 108 -13.91 8.19 -9.84
C THR A 108 -12.62 7.38 -9.74
N CYS A 109 -11.60 7.99 -9.15
CA CYS A 109 -10.33 7.35 -8.79
C CYS A 109 -9.74 8.02 -7.55
N VAL A 110 -8.86 7.30 -6.85
CA VAL A 110 -8.10 7.84 -5.71
C VAL A 110 -6.62 7.85 -6.05
N ALA A 111 -5.93 8.91 -5.65
CA ALA A 111 -4.47 8.97 -5.66
C ALA A 111 -3.96 9.33 -4.26
N ALA A 112 -2.86 8.68 -3.86
CA ALA A 112 -2.16 8.93 -2.61
C ALA A 112 -0.84 9.63 -2.90
N LEU A 113 -0.79 10.96 -2.75
CA LEU A 113 0.35 11.80 -3.07
C LEU A 113 1.34 11.83 -1.89
N ILE A 114 2.63 11.81 -2.20
CA ILE A 114 3.72 11.98 -1.22
C ILE A 114 4.04 13.48 -1.11
N ILE A 115 3.86 14.04 0.08
CA ILE A 115 4.07 15.47 0.33
C ILE A 115 5.12 15.67 1.44
N LYS A 116 6.06 16.59 1.22
CA LYS A 116 7.15 16.91 2.17
C LYS A 116 6.77 17.97 3.19
N LYS A 117 6.01 18.97 2.74
CA LYS A 117 5.58 20.11 3.55
C LYS A 117 4.11 19.95 3.91
N PRO A 118 3.63 20.62 4.97
CA PRO A 118 2.20 20.80 5.17
C PRO A 118 1.55 21.28 3.88
N LEU A 119 0.36 20.77 3.59
CA LEU A 119 -0.41 21.27 2.46
C LEU A 119 -0.70 22.74 2.69
N ASP A 120 -0.33 23.57 1.72
CA ASP A 120 -0.75 24.95 1.64
C ASP A 120 -1.85 25.11 0.56
N ASP A 121 -2.59 26.21 0.65
CA ASP A 121 -3.66 26.48 -0.30
C ASP A 121 -3.15 26.64 -1.73
N ILE A 122 -1.89 27.02 -1.91
CA ILE A 122 -1.27 27.22 -3.22
C ILE A 122 -1.13 25.86 -3.92
N PHE A 123 -0.62 24.85 -3.23
CA PHE A 123 -0.51 23.49 -3.72
C PHE A 123 -1.89 22.92 -4.05
N VAL A 124 -2.88 23.07 -3.16
CA VAL A 124 -4.24 22.57 -3.40
C VAL A 124 -4.90 23.26 -4.60
N ARG A 125 -4.74 24.59 -4.75
CA ARG A 125 -5.24 25.32 -5.93
C ARG A 125 -4.52 24.89 -7.21
N SER A 126 -3.20 24.70 -7.15
CA SER A 126 -2.39 24.22 -8.29
C SER A 126 -2.85 22.84 -8.74
N LEU A 127 -3.03 21.91 -7.79
CA LEU A 127 -3.53 20.57 -8.05
C LEU A 127 -4.92 20.60 -8.70
N ASN A 128 -5.86 21.36 -8.13
CA ASN A 128 -7.20 21.51 -8.70
C ASN A 128 -7.15 22.03 -10.16
N ARG A 129 -6.35 23.07 -10.42
CA ARG A 129 -6.20 23.64 -11.77
C ARG A 129 -5.60 22.64 -12.75
N HIS A 130 -4.58 21.90 -12.32
CA HIS A 130 -3.87 20.93 -13.14
C HIS A 130 -4.74 19.71 -13.51
N LEU A 131 -5.72 19.39 -12.66
CA LEU A 131 -6.67 18.30 -12.88
C LEU A 131 -7.83 18.67 -13.81
N LEU A 132 -8.07 19.96 -14.10
CA LEU A 132 -9.18 20.37 -14.97
C LEU A 132 -9.17 19.63 -16.32
N PRO A 133 -10.32 19.11 -16.78
CA PRO A 133 -11.67 19.38 -16.27
C PRO A 133 -12.13 18.48 -15.10
N ALA A 134 -11.31 17.53 -14.62
CA ALA A 134 -11.65 16.70 -13.48
C ALA A 134 -11.69 17.54 -12.20
N THR A 135 -12.48 17.06 -11.24
CA THR A 135 -12.68 17.73 -9.96
C THR A 135 -12.24 16.85 -8.81
N ILE A 136 -11.61 17.46 -7.80
CA ILE A 136 -11.38 16.79 -6.52
C ILE A 136 -12.72 16.79 -5.79
N VAL A 137 -13.22 15.59 -5.50
CA VAL A 137 -14.48 15.37 -4.76
C VAL A 137 -14.25 15.50 -3.26
N SER A 138 -13.15 14.93 -2.78
CA SER A 138 -12.74 15.04 -1.39
C SER A 138 -11.24 14.80 -1.29
N SER A 139 -10.62 15.29 -0.22
CA SER A 139 -9.21 15.10 0.03
C SER A 139 -8.86 15.25 1.49
N PHE A 140 -7.89 14.48 1.98
CA PHE A 140 -7.48 14.48 3.39
C PHE A 140 -6.03 14.01 3.53
N VAL A 141 -5.38 14.38 4.63
CA VAL A 141 -4.00 13.98 4.91
C VAL A 141 -4.00 12.81 5.89
N LEU A 142 -3.26 11.76 5.54
CA LEU A 142 -3.03 10.65 6.46
C LEU A 142 -2.02 11.09 7.52
N GLU A 143 -2.41 10.99 8.79
CA GLU A 143 -1.47 11.14 9.89
C GLU A 143 -0.90 9.77 10.26
N SER A 144 0.43 9.65 10.19
CA SER A 144 1.10 8.46 10.66
C SER A 144 1.72 8.73 12.02
N ARG A 145 1.30 7.98 13.04
CA ARG A 145 1.92 7.98 14.37
C ARG A 145 3.11 7.03 14.38
N VAL A 146 4.14 7.33 13.58
CA VAL A 146 5.41 6.61 13.71
C VAL A 146 6.13 7.22 14.90
N LYS A 147 6.62 6.37 15.83
CA LYS A 147 7.57 6.86 16.83
C LYS A 147 8.78 7.42 16.08
N PRO A 148 9.35 8.58 16.47
CA PRO A 148 10.55 9.12 15.83
C PRO A 148 11.73 8.16 16.09
N ILE A 149 11.88 7.18 15.22
CA ILE A 149 12.96 6.21 15.24
C ILE A 149 13.69 6.37 13.93
N TYR A 150 14.96 6.74 14.03
CA TYR A 150 15.80 7.04 12.88
C TYR A 150 16.25 5.75 12.19
N LEU A 151 16.07 5.68 10.87
CA LEU A 151 16.61 4.59 10.05
C LEU A 151 18.13 4.77 9.90
N SER A 152 18.88 3.77 10.37
CA SER A 152 20.34 3.71 10.11
C SER A 152 20.60 3.42 8.64
N GLU A 153 21.82 3.67 8.16
CA GLU A 153 22.18 3.42 6.76
C GLU A 153 21.98 1.94 6.38
N THR A 154 22.32 1.02 7.28
CA THR A 154 22.06 -0.40 7.11
C THR A 154 20.57 -0.70 6.94
N ASP A 155 19.69 -0.02 7.68
CA ASP A 155 18.24 -0.21 7.56
C ASP A 155 17.75 0.28 6.20
N LEU A 156 18.24 1.44 5.74
CA LEU A 156 17.94 1.97 4.41
C LEU A 156 18.42 1.02 3.29
N ARG A 157 19.60 0.42 3.44
CA ARG A 157 20.12 -0.59 2.48
C ARG A 157 19.26 -1.87 2.47
N ILE A 158 18.77 -2.33 3.63
CA ILE A 158 17.81 -3.45 3.70
C ILE A 158 16.52 -3.10 2.96
N ILE A 159 15.95 -1.92 3.22
CA ILE A 159 14.72 -1.46 2.54
C ILE A 159 14.95 -1.38 1.03
N LYS A 160 16.05 -0.77 0.59
CA LYS A 160 16.42 -0.66 -0.83
C LYS A 160 16.52 -2.03 -1.50
N CYS A 161 17.19 -2.99 -0.85
CA CYS A 161 17.28 -4.37 -1.34
C CYS A 161 15.89 -5.01 -1.49
N LEU A 162 15.03 -4.88 -0.47
CA LEU A 162 13.66 -5.42 -0.53
C LEU A 162 12.79 -4.77 -1.62
N VAL A 163 12.91 -3.46 -1.84
CA VAL A 163 12.15 -2.76 -2.88
C VAL A 163 12.61 -3.16 -4.29
N LEU A 164 13.92 -3.37 -4.50
CA LEU A 164 14.47 -3.75 -5.81
C LEU A 164 14.31 -5.24 -6.12
N SER A 165 14.56 -6.10 -5.14
CA SER A 165 14.57 -7.57 -5.30
C SER A 165 13.22 -8.22 -4.99
N GLY A 166 12.32 -7.49 -4.31
CA GLY A 166 10.96 -7.92 -3.99
C GLY A 166 10.73 -8.23 -2.51
N ALA A 167 9.48 -8.06 -2.09
CA ALA A 167 9.05 -8.18 -0.68
C ALA A 167 9.34 -9.54 -0.02
N ARG A 168 9.45 -10.62 -0.81
CA ARG A 168 9.72 -11.97 -0.32
C ARG A 168 11.18 -12.40 -0.45
N THR A 169 12.11 -11.48 -0.75
CA THR A 169 13.56 -11.77 -0.76
C THR A 169 13.96 -12.44 0.55
N GLU A 170 14.76 -13.51 0.44
CA GLU A 170 15.20 -14.32 1.58
C GLU A 170 16.18 -13.54 2.46
N ILE A 171 16.19 -13.86 3.75
CA ILE A 171 17.05 -13.16 4.73
C ILE A 171 18.54 -13.31 4.37
N ALA A 172 18.94 -14.48 3.86
CA ALA A 172 20.30 -14.76 3.40
C ALA A 172 20.72 -13.85 2.23
N ASP A 173 19.84 -13.64 1.25
CA ASP A 173 20.15 -12.79 0.10
C ASP A 173 20.25 -11.32 0.50
N ILE A 174 19.36 -10.85 1.38
CA ILE A 174 19.44 -9.49 1.94
C ILE A 174 20.74 -9.31 2.74
N ALA A 175 21.10 -10.30 3.56
CA ALA A 175 22.31 -10.29 4.37
C ALA A 175 23.58 -10.19 3.51
N LYS A 176 23.63 -10.98 2.43
CA LYS A 176 24.71 -10.96 1.44
C LYS A 176 24.80 -9.60 0.73
N GLU A 177 23.69 -9.07 0.24
CA GLU A 177 23.64 -7.79 -0.47
C GLU A 177 24.04 -6.59 0.42
N VAL A 178 23.62 -6.61 1.68
CA VAL A 178 23.92 -5.53 2.64
C VAL A 178 25.30 -5.69 3.30
N GLY A 179 25.86 -6.90 3.32
CA GLY A 179 27.14 -7.21 3.96
C GLY A 179 27.04 -7.32 5.48
N ILE A 180 25.96 -7.94 6.00
CA ILE A 180 25.73 -8.18 7.43
C ILE A 180 25.29 -9.63 7.67
N SER A 181 25.27 -10.10 8.92
CA SER A 181 24.80 -11.47 9.22
C SER A 181 23.28 -11.62 9.10
N GLU A 182 22.80 -12.81 8.76
CA GLU A 182 21.37 -13.15 8.70
C GLU A 182 20.62 -12.83 10.00
N LYS A 183 21.24 -13.14 11.16
CA LYS A 183 20.70 -12.79 12.48
C LYS A 183 20.49 -11.28 12.62
N THR A 184 21.43 -10.48 12.12
CA THR A 184 21.32 -9.00 12.16
C THR A 184 20.24 -8.51 11.21
N THR A 185 20.17 -9.07 10.01
CA THR A 185 19.15 -8.76 9.00
C THR A 185 17.75 -9.05 9.54
N ALA A 186 17.50 -10.25 10.06
CA ALA A 186 16.23 -10.65 10.64
C ALA A 186 15.82 -9.74 11.81
N ARG A 187 16.76 -9.46 12.74
CA ARG A 187 16.52 -8.57 13.88
C ARG A 187 16.13 -7.16 13.44
N ARG A 188 16.86 -6.58 12.48
CA ARG A 188 16.59 -5.22 11.97
C ARG A 188 15.25 -5.17 11.24
N LEU A 189 14.94 -6.18 10.45
CA LEU A 189 13.68 -6.25 9.71
C LEU A 189 12.47 -6.38 10.64
N ALA A 190 12.54 -7.27 11.63
CA ALA A 190 11.51 -7.40 12.66
C ALA A 190 11.28 -6.07 13.39
N ARG A 191 12.35 -5.40 13.84
CA ARG A 191 12.27 -4.09 14.48
C ARG A 191 11.58 -3.04 13.59
N MET A 192 11.91 -2.98 12.29
CA MET A 192 11.29 -2.04 11.35
C MET A 192 9.79 -2.32 11.18
N LYS A 193 9.41 -3.60 11.10
CA LYS A 193 8.01 -4.03 11.02
C LYS A 193 7.24 -3.67 12.29
N ASP A 194 7.77 -4.01 13.47
CA ASP A 194 7.13 -3.74 14.77
C ASP A 194 7.00 -2.24 15.04
N ALA A 195 7.89 -1.43 14.48
CA ALA A 195 7.84 0.03 14.55
C ALA A 195 6.92 0.67 13.48
N ASN A 196 6.19 -0.10 12.68
CA ASN A 196 5.35 0.36 11.56
C ASN A 196 6.10 1.23 10.54
N MET A 197 7.41 0.98 10.34
CA MET A 197 8.23 1.66 9.34
C MET A 197 8.01 1.10 7.94
N LEU A 198 7.75 -0.20 7.87
CA LEU A 198 7.39 -0.89 6.65
C LEU A 198 6.48 -2.06 6.98
N ASP A 199 5.71 -2.48 6.00
CA ASP A 199 5.00 -3.74 6.02
C ASP A 199 5.09 -4.45 4.65
N PHE A 200 4.57 -5.67 4.60
CA PHE A 200 4.61 -6.52 3.43
C PHE A 200 3.20 -6.91 3.02
N SER A 201 2.85 -6.66 1.77
CA SER A 201 1.50 -6.93 1.26
C SER A 201 1.56 -7.52 -0.16
N ILE A 202 0.40 -7.68 -0.76
CA ILE A 202 0.24 -8.08 -2.16
C ILE A 202 -0.53 -7.00 -2.91
N GLN A 203 -0.18 -6.79 -4.17
CA GLN A 203 -1.01 -6.06 -5.12
C GLN A 203 -1.86 -7.09 -5.86
N CYS A 204 -3.17 -6.99 -5.69
CA CYS A 204 -4.13 -7.83 -6.41
C CYS A 204 -4.68 -7.08 -7.63
N SER A 205 -5.07 -7.83 -8.65
CA SER A 205 -5.74 -7.28 -9.84
C SER A 205 -7.25 -7.51 -9.74
N PRO A 206 -8.06 -6.52 -9.35
CA PRO A 206 -9.51 -6.70 -9.25
C PRO A 206 -10.18 -7.31 -10.49
N PRO A 207 -9.84 -6.93 -11.74
CA PRO A 207 -10.55 -7.39 -12.94
C PRO A 207 -10.49 -8.90 -13.22
N VAL A 208 -9.50 -9.61 -12.68
CA VAL A 208 -9.32 -11.06 -12.96
C VAL A 208 -9.79 -11.96 -11.82
N MET A 209 -10.33 -11.37 -10.75
CA MET A 209 -10.86 -12.08 -9.56
C MET A 209 -12.28 -12.58 -9.81
N ILE A 210 -12.47 -13.44 -10.81
CA ILE A 210 -13.81 -13.89 -11.22
C ILE A 210 -14.54 -14.61 -10.07
N GLY A 211 -15.81 -14.25 -9.90
CA GLY A 211 -16.66 -14.71 -8.79
C GLY A 211 -16.69 -13.75 -7.60
N TYR A 212 -15.78 -12.77 -7.55
CA TYR A 212 -15.73 -11.78 -6.48
C TYR A 212 -15.46 -10.37 -7.00
N ILE A 213 -16.07 -9.40 -6.35
CA ILE A 213 -15.90 -7.97 -6.57
C ILE A 213 -15.07 -7.44 -5.41
N GLN A 214 -13.92 -6.83 -5.71
CA GLN A 214 -13.15 -6.08 -4.73
C GLN A 214 -13.72 -4.67 -4.59
N PHE A 215 -13.93 -4.20 -3.37
CA PHE A 215 -14.43 -2.86 -3.10
C PHE A 215 -13.79 -2.28 -1.83
N ALA A 216 -13.81 -0.95 -1.72
CA ALA A 216 -13.40 -0.23 -0.53
C ALA A 216 -14.59 0.44 0.15
N ILE A 217 -14.64 0.38 1.48
CA ILE A 217 -15.55 1.17 2.31
C ILE A 217 -14.71 2.13 3.18
N PRO A 218 -14.60 3.41 2.81
CA PRO A 218 -14.23 4.45 3.76
C PRO A 218 -15.43 4.74 4.68
N ILE A 219 -15.16 4.81 5.99
CA ILE A 219 -16.13 5.05 7.04
C ILE A 219 -15.64 6.25 7.85
N ILE A 220 -16.48 7.28 7.99
CA ILE A 220 -16.23 8.40 8.91
C ILE A 220 -17.00 8.12 10.18
N THR A 221 -16.31 8.12 11.33
CA THR A 221 -16.93 7.87 12.63
C THR A 221 -16.87 9.12 13.51
N THR A 222 -17.60 9.08 14.62
CA THR A 222 -17.27 9.92 15.78
C THR A 222 -16.03 9.37 16.48
N LYS A 223 -15.24 10.25 17.09
CA LYS A 223 -14.00 9.90 17.80
C LYS A 223 -14.18 8.81 18.85
N SER A 224 -15.26 8.91 19.64
CA SER A 224 -15.56 7.98 20.73
C SER A 224 -15.96 6.58 20.24
N HIS A 225 -16.46 6.44 19.01
CA HIS A 225 -16.95 5.17 18.48
C HIS A 225 -15.99 4.48 17.52
N ARG A 226 -14.90 5.13 17.11
CA ARG A 226 -13.93 4.60 16.13
C ARG A 226 -13.49 3.17 16.45
N GLN A 227 -13.06 2.92 17.68
CA GLN A 227 -12.57 1.60 18.11
C GLN A 227 -13.68 0.55 18.08
N ARG A 228 -14.88 0.90 18.55
CA ARG A 228 -16.06 0.01 18.53
C ARG A 228 -16.46 -0.35 17.11
N VAL A 229 -16.45 0.62 16.18
CA VAL A 229 -16.74 0.38 14.76
C VAL A 229 -15.68 -0.51 14.13
N LEU A 230 -14.39 -0.28 14.42
CA LEU A 230 -13.29 -1.13 13.96
C LEU A 230 -13.45 -2.59 14.42
N GLU A 231 -13.70 -2.82 15.71
CA GLU A 231 -13.93 -4.14 16.28
C GLU A 231 -15.14 -4.82 15.67
N ARG A 232 -16.24 -4.07 15.50
CA ARG A 232 -17.47 -4.58 14.89
C ARG A 232 -17.28 -4.95 13.42
N MET A 233 -16.51 -4.17 12.66
CA MET A 233 -16.16 -4.51 11.28
C MET A 233 -15.41 -5.84 11.20
N TYR A 234 -14.43 -6.07 12.08
CA TYR A 234 -13.75 -7.36 12.13
C TYR A 234 -14.66 -8.49 12.60
N SER A 235 -15.51 -8.25 13.59
CA SER A 235 -16.43 -9.28 14.10
C SER A 235 -17.46 -9.73 13.06
N GLU A 236 -18.10 -8.78 12.37
CA GLU A 236 -19.20 -9.07 11.44
C GLU A 236 -18.72 -9.40 10.01
N PHE A 237 -17.55 -8.90 9.58
CA PHE A 237 -17.12 -8.97 8.17
C PHE A 237 -15.71 -9.55 7.97
N GLN A 238 -15.16 -10.30 8.93
CA GLN A 238 -13.79 -10.85 8.82
C GLN A 238 -13.53 -11.62 7.52
N GLU A 239 -14.52 -12.41 7.09
CA GLU A 239 -14.42 -13.24 5.87
C GLU A 239 -14.37 -12.40 4.59
N ASN A 240 -14.99 -11.22 4.60
CA ASN A 240 -14.99 -10.31 3.47
C ASN A 240 -13.76 -9.41 3.43
N ILE A 241 -13.15 -9.10 4.58
CA ILE A 241 -12.03 -8.15 4.67
C ILE A 241 -10.76 -8.75 4.05
N LEU A 242 -10.31 -8.17 2.94
CA LEU A 242 -8.97 -8.38 2.41
C LEU A 242 -7.95 -7.77 3.38
N TYR A 243 -8.06 -6.47 3.59
CA TYR A 243 -7.22 -5.75 4.55
C TYR A 243 -7.82 -4.39 4.91
N SER A 244 -7.38 -3.85 6.05
CA SER A 244 -7.64 -2.47 6.49
C SER A 244 -6.28 -1.78 6.62
N PRO A 245 -6.00 -0.66 5.93
CA PRO A 245 -4.83 0.15 6.22
C PRO A 245 -4.83 0.61 7.68
N SER A 246 -3.70 0.46 8.37
CA SER A 246 -3.49 0.99 9.72
C SER A 246 -3.20 2.49 9.65
N VAL A 247 -4.20 3.28 9.29
CA VAL A 247 -4.07 4.73 9.17
C VAL A 247 -5.08 5.42 10.07
N ILE A 248 -4.62 6.47 10.74
CA ILE A 248 -5.46 7.36 11.54
C ILE A 248 -5.46 8.70 10.80
N ASP A 249 -6.61 9.06 10.25
CA ASP A 249 -6.88 10.40 9.73
C ASP A 249 -7.43 11.27 10.86
N SER A 250 -7.22 12.59 10.74
CA SER A 250 -7.80 13.66 11.56
C SER A 250 -9.32 13.59 11.70
N GLU A 251 -10.05 13.01 10.74
CA GLU A 251 -11.51 12.85 10.78
C GLU A 251 -11.98 11.50 11.36
N ASP A 252 -11.13 10.79 12.10
CA ASP A 252 -11.43 9.47 12.68
C ASP A 252 -11.81 8.40 11.64
N ARG A 253 -11.38 8.58 10.38
CA ARG A 253 -11.73 7.73 9.25
C ARG A 253 -11.15 6.32 9.34
N LEU A 254 -11.99 5.31 9.11
CA LEU A 254 -11.59 3.93 8.87
C LEU A 254 -11.70 3.64 7.37
N THR A 255 -10.90 2.70 6.86
CA THR A 255 -11.06 2.24 5.47
C THR A 255 -10.81 0.75 5.43
N PHE A 256 -11.73 0.02 4.84
CA PHE A 256 -11.60 -1.41 4.64
C PHE A 256 -11.63 -1.71 3.15
N VAL A 257 -10.80 -2.65 2.74
CA VAL A 257 -10.85 -3.27 1.41
C VAL A 257 -11.42 -4.65 1.59
N LEU A 258 -12.51 -4.95 0.88
CA LEU A 258 -13.28 -6.17 1.04
C LEU A 258 -13.50 -6.86 -0.31
N PHE A 259 -13.96 -8.10 -0.23
CA PHE A 259 -14.50 -8.88 -1.33
C PHE A 259 -15.96 -9.25 -1.06
N SER A 260 -16.72 -9.35 -2.14
CA SER A 260 -18.08 -9.88 -2.10
C SER A 260 -18.44 -10.48 -3.45
N GLU A 261 -19.32 -11.46 -3.47
CA GLU A 261 -19.72 -12.22 -4.65
C GLU A 261 -20.47 -11.35 -5.67
N ASN A 262 -21.20 -10.33 -5.22
CA ASN A 262 -22.04 -9.50 -6.08
C ASN A 262 -22.38 -8.15 -5.45
N VAL A 263 -22.95 -7.25 -6.26
CA VAL A 263 -23.29 -5.88 -5.85
C VAL A 263 -24.41 -5.79 -4.82
N PHE A 264 -25.31 -6.77 -4.73
CA PHE A 264 -26.40 -6.78 -3.75
C PHE A 264 -25.88 -7.08 -2.34
N THR A 265 -24.94 -8.02 -2.22
CA THR A 265 -24.26 -8.29 -0.96
C THR A 265 -23.40 -7.09 -0.53
N ILE A 266 -22.75 -6.39 -1.47
CA ILE A 266 -22.05 -5.14 -1.18
C ILE A 266 -23.00 -4.08 -0.60
N ASP A 267 -24.18 -3.88 -1.22
CA ASP A 267 -25.18 -2.93 -0.74
C ASP A 267 -25.73 -3.29 0.64
N SER A 268 -25.94 -4.58 0.91
CA SER A 268 -26.30 -5.08 2.24
C SER A 268 -25.21 -4.80 3.28
N ILE A 269 -23.93 -4.99 2.94
CA ILE A 269 -22.80 -4.66 3.82
C ILE A 269 -22.80 -3.15 4.09
N LEU A 270 -22.91 -2.31 3.06
CA LEU A 270 -22.92 -0.86 3.21
C LEU A 270 -24.08 -0.39 4.10
N SER A 271 -25.29 -0.90 3.87
CA SER A 271 -26.48 -0.59 4.67
C SER A 271 -26.27 -0.96 6.14
N LYS A 272 -25.68 -2.15 6.40
CA LYS A 272 -25.36 -2.59 7.76
C LYS A 272 -24.31 -1.71 8.42
N VAL A 273 -23.21 -1.41 7.73
CA VAL A 273 -22.14 -0.52 8.25
C VAL A 273 -22.68 0.87 8.53
N SER A 274 -23.52 1.41 7.65
CA SER A 274 -24.14 2.73 7.83
C SER A 274 -25.07 2.80 9.04
N SER A 275 -25.63 1.65 9.47
CA SER A 275 -26.48 1.56 10.67
C SER A 275 -25.70 1.47 11.98
N PHE A 276 -24.37 1.33 11.94
CA PHE A 276 -23.56 1.22 13.15
C PHE A 276 -23.60 2.53 13.96
N GLU A 277 -23.78 2.41 15.27
CA GLU A 277 -23.72 3.54 16.19
C GLU A 277 -22.38 4.30 16.03
N GLY A 278 -22.49 5.62 15.85
CA GLY A 278 -21.35 6.52 15.73
C GLY A 278 -20.72 6.60 14.33
N VAL A 279 -21.25 5.88 13.33
CA VAL A 279 -20.91 6.11 11.91
C VAL A 279 -21.62 7.37 11.41
N LYS A 280 -20.86 8.33 10.89
CA LYS A 280 -21.37 9.58 10.29
C LYS A 280 -21.67 9.39 8.81
N SER A 281 -20.79 8.67 8.12
CA SER A 281 -20.97 8.29 6.73
C SER A 281 -20.16 7.03 6.41
N ALA A 282 -20.66 6.28 5.44
CA ALA A 282 -19.94 5.20 4.79
C ALA A 282 -20.28 5.26 3.30
N ASP A 283 -19.28 5.06 2.46
CA ASP A 283 -19.44 4.99 1.00
C ASP A 283 -18.89 3.65 0.50
N VAL A 284 -19.26 3.25 -0.71
CA VAL A 284 -18.68 2.09 -1.40
C VAL A 284 -18.00 2.54 -2.70
N TYR A 285 -16.80 2.01 -2.91
CA TYR A 285 -16.09 2.15 -4.18
C TYR A 285 -15.67 0.78 -4.70
N ILE A 286 -16.28 0.30 -5.78
CA ILE A 286 -15.87 -0.93 -6.46
C ILE A 286 -14.54 -0.68 -7.17
N LEU A 287 -13.53 -1.52 -6.92
CA LEU A 287 -12.18 -1.35 -7.43
C LEU A 287 -12.04 -2.02 -8.79
N THR A 288 -11.41 -1.33 -9.74
CA THR A 288 -11.14 -1.83 -11.10
C THR A 288 -9.64 -1.82 -11.42
N LYS A 289 -8.83 -1.15 -10.60
CA LYS A 289 -7.37 -1.15 -10.68
C LYS A 289 -6.80 -0.69 -9.35
N TRP A 290 -5.70 -1.29 -8.90
CA TRP A 290 -4.90 -0.81 -7.78
C TRP A 290 -3.44 -0.95 -8.13
N GLN A 291 -2.67 0.13 -8.08
CA GLN A 291 -1.22 0.01 -8.27
C GLN A 291 -0.42 0.90 -7.32
N TYR A 292 0.62 0.28 -6.74
CA TYR A 292 1.65 0.91 -5.91
C TYR A 292 2.83 1.38 -6.74
N TYR A 293 3.44 2.48 -6.32
CA TYR A 293 4.65 3.05 -6.89
C TYR A 293 5.73 3.21 -5.83
N ASP A 294 6.92 2.72 -6.16
CA ASP A 294 8.01 2.53 -5.20
C ASP A 294 9.24 3.40 -5.57
N ASP A 295 9.23 4.07 -6.74
CA ASP A 295 10.35 4.87 -7.27
C ASP A 295 10.79 5.99 -6.31
N TRP A 296 9.82 6.61 -5.63
CA TRP A 296 10.07 7.68 -4.66
C TRP A 296 10.87 7.17 -3.45
N ILE A 297 10.68 5.90 -3.05
CA ILE A 297 11.39 5.27 -1.94
C ILE A 297 12.87 5.13 -2.31
N ILE A 298 13.17 4.59 -3.49
CA ILE A 298 14.55 4.38 -3.95
C ILE A 298 15.29 5.71 -4.07
N ARG A 299 14.64 6.71 -4.67
CA ARG A 299 15.22 8.05 -4.83
C ARG A 299 15.52 8.70 -3.48
N GLU A 300 14.60 8.62 -2.52
CA GLU A 300 14.80 9.19 -1.19
C GLU A 300 15.89 8.45 -0.39
N ILE A 301 15.94 7.12 -0.48
CA ILE A 301 17.02 6.35 0.14
C ILE A 301 18.38 6.76 -0.43
N ASN A 302 18.51 6.85 -1.76
CA ASN A 302 19.76 7.26 -2.40
C ASN A 302 20.20 8.65 -1.95
N ASN A 303 19.27 9.60 -1.84
CA ASN A 303 19.55 10.95 -1.33
C ASN A 303 20.09 10.90 0.10
N ARG A 304 19.43 10.17 1.02
CA ARG A 304 19.84 10.08 2.43
C ARG A 304 21.15 9.33 2.64
N ILE A 305 21.47 8.34 1.81
CA ILE A 305 22.77 7.65 1.85
C ILE A 305 23.88 8.58 1.34
N SER A 306 23.65 9.28 0.22
CA SER A 306 24.64 10.19 -0.37
C SER A 306 24.99 11.35 0.55
N LEU A 307 23.99 11.94 1.23
CA LEU A 307 24.20 13.02 2.22
C LEU A 307 25.03 12.58 3.44
N ARG A 308 25.12 11.28 3.72
CA ARG A 308 25.91 10.74 4.84
C ARG A 308 27.35 10.39 4.47
N GLN A 309 27.70 10.44 3.19
CA GLN A 309 29.10 10.37 2.75
C GLN A 309 29.63 11.81 2.68
N PRO A 310 30.49 12.27 3.61
CA PRO A 310 31.22 13.52 3.40
C PRO A 310 32.09 13.36 2.17
N LEU A 311 32.26 14.43 1.39
CA LEU A 311 33.20 14.54 0.28
C LEU A 311 34.60 14.02 0.68
N LEU A 312 34.85 12.72 0.48
CA LEU A 312 36.18 12.09 0.62
C LEU A 312 36.97 12.17 -0.69
N TYR A 313 36.68 13.17 -1.53
CA TYR A 313 37.47 13.54 -2.69
C TYR A 313 37.63 15.06 -2.74
N GLY A 314 38.36 15.59 -1.75
CA GLY A 314 39.04 16.87 -1.84
C GLY A 314 40.54 16.59 -1.94
N SER A 315 41.06 16.67 -3.15
CA SER A 315 42.39 16.30 -3.61
C SER A 315 43.54 16.61 -2.64
N ILE A 316 44.39 15.60 -2.47
CA ILE A 316 45.77 15.71 -1.98
C ILE A 316 46.46 16.82 -2.77
N LYS A 317 46.74 17.97 -2.13
CA LYS A 317 47.78 18.88 -2.59
C LYS A 317 49.11 18.18 -2.30
N ILE A 318 49.68 17.56 -3.32
CA ILE A 318 51.09 17.17 -3.31
C ILE A 318 51.88 18.48 -3.25
N ASN A 319 52.46 18.74 -2.07
CA ASN A 319 53.56 19.68 -1.93
C ASN A 319 54.74 19.16 -2.74
N ASN A 320 55.08 19.82 -3.84
CA ASN A 320 56.42 19.77 -4.38
C ASN A 320 57.06 21.15 -4.14
N VAL A 321 57.86 21.20 -3.08
CA VAL A 321 59.02 22.10 -2.99
C VAL A 321 60.22 21.24 -3.36
N ILE A 322 61.05 21.72 -4.30
CA ILE A 322 62.52 21.86 -4.19
C ILE A 322 63.09 22.05 -5.60
N ASN A 323 63.83 23.17 -5.73
CA ASN A 323 64.72 23.65 -6.80
C ASN A 323 64.09 24.13 -8.11
#